data_AF-A0AA88VLW0-F1
#
_entry.id   AF-A0AA88VLW0-F1
#
_cell.length_a   1.000
_cell.length_b   1.000
_cell.length_c   1.000
_cell.angle_alpha   90.00
_cell.angle_beta   90.00
_cell.angle_gamma   90.00
#
_symmetry.space_group_name_H-M   'P 1'
#
loop_
_entity.id
_entity.type
_entity.pdbx_description
1 polymer ?
#
loop_
_entity_poly.entity_id
_entity_poly.type
_entity_poly.pdbx_seq_one_letter_code
_entity_poly.pdbx_strand_id
1 'polypeptide(L)'
;MKSLHEGKKGSLFIMTGDVLPCFDAFSMVLPEDTSCIVTVPITLDVAANHGVVVASKTEISDETYLVSPVENLLQKPNLKELVKHQAILDDGRTLLDTGIIAVRGKAWVDLVSLSCSGQPMMSLYEDLVAAWVSARHEWLRPRPLDDLLFLHFGTSSEILDHLSGTGSGLVGRRHLCSIPATTVSDIAASAIILSSKIEPGVSIGEDSLLYDSSISGGVQIGSLSVVVGVNIPQGNDRTADNSFRFMLPDRHCLWEVPLVGCTRRVIVYCGLHDNPKISLLRDGTFCGKPWKKVLDDLGIRENDLWSSAGTQEKCLWNAKIFPVLPYFELLNLATWLMGLSNQSNDPLLPSWKLSQRVSLEELHGSIDFPQMCLGSSNHQADLAAGIVKACLSFGLLGQNLSQLFDEILQKEASGLKICEEFLALCPSLQAQNSKILPKSRAYQVQVDLLRACCNEMKACEMEHKVWAAVADETSSAVRYGFKEHLLESFNDTSATTYQGSQRNAHLNQSFYSKTVKVELPVRVDFVGGRSDTPPWSLERAGCVLNMAIS
;
A
#
# COMPACT_ATOMS: atom_id res chain seq x y z
N MET A 1 -16.27 -38.04 13.09
CA MET A 1 -15.69 -37.73 14.41
C MET A 1 -14.49 -38.66 14.67
N LYS A 2 -13.28 -38.19 14.39
CA LYS A 2 -12.05 -38.70 15.01
C LYS A 2 -11.58 -37.63 15.99
N SER A 3 -11.16 -38.08 17.17
CA SER A 3 -10.89 -37.33 18.39
C SER A 3 -10.07 -36.04 18.17
N LEU A 4 -10.71 -34.90 18.39
CA LEU A 4 -10.06 -33.67 18.84
C LEU A 4 -9.87 -33.79 20.36
N HIS A 5 -8.84 -34.51 20.80
CA HIS A 5 -8.31 -34.32 22.14
C HIS A 5 -6.81 -34.11 22.06
N GLU A 6 -6.40 -33.05 22.76
CA GLU A 6 -5.04 -32.61 23.07
C GLU A 6 -4.28 -31.85 21.95
N GLY A 7 -4.33 -30.51 22.03
CA GLY A 7 -3.18 -29.67 21.67
C GLY A 7 -3.39 -28.58 20.61
N LYS A 8 -4.45 -28.61 19.80
CA LYS A 8 -4.71 -27.53 18.82
C LYS A 8 -5.97 -26.76 19.21
N LYS A 9 -5.81 -25.66 19.95
CA LYS A 9 -6.86 -24.64 20.11
C LYS A 9 -7.14 -24.07 18.71
N GLY A 10 -8.25 -24.47 18.10
CA GLY A 10 -8.68 -23.87 16.84
C GLY A 10 -9.17 -22.44 17.09
N SER A 11 -8.98 -21.57 16.11
CA SER A 11 -9.45 -20.19 16.13
C SER A 11 -9.79 -19.73 14.73
N LEU A 12 -10.77 -18.85 14.62
CA LEU A 12 -11.11 -18.15 13.39
C LEU A 12 -10.93 -16.65 13.61
N PHE A 13 -10.25 -15.99 12.67
CA PHE A 13 -10.11 -14.55 12.64
C PHE A 13 -10.71 -14.07 11.32
N ILE A 14 -11.77 -13.25 11.42
CA ILE A 14 -12.53 -12.70 10.30
C ILE A 14 -12.15 -11.24 10.20
N MET A 15 -11.85 -10.79 8.98
CA MET A 15 -11.65 -9.40 8.65
C MET A 15 -12.51 -9.08 7.44
N THR A 16 -13.08 -7.88 7.39
CA THR A 16 -13.70 -7.38 6.17
C THR A 16 -12.64 -6.92 5.18
N GLY A 17 -12.91 -7.10 3.87
CA GLY A 17 -11.94 -6.83 2.80
C GLY A 17 -11.83 -5.37 2.40
N ASP A 18 -12.70 -4.50 2.91
CA ASP A 18 -12.85 -3.08 2.57
C ASP A 18 -12.52 -2.13 3.74
N VAL A 19 -11.96 -2.67 4.82
CA VAL A 19 -11.47 -1.91 5.97
C VAL A 19 -9.98 -2.18 6.16
N LEU A 20 -9.19 -1.12 6.28
CA LEU A 20 -7.81 -1.21 6.73
C LEU A 20 -7.71 -0.73 8.18
N PRO A 21 -7.57 -1.64 9.14
CA PRO A 21 -7.33 -1.28 10.53
C PRO A 21 -5.85 -0.98 10.73
N CYS A 22 -5.52 0.24 11.12
CA CYS A 22 -4.14 0.65 11.40
C CYS A 22 -3.92 0.69 12.92
N PHE A 23 -3.34 -0.36 13.48
CA PHE A 23 -2.99 -0.49 14.89
C PHE A 23 -1.83 -1.47 15.10
N ASP A 24 -1.19 -1.43 16.27
CA ASP A 24 -0.14 -2.41 16.63
C ASP A 24 -0.77 -3.74 17.03
N ALA A 25 -0.78 -4.71 16.10
CA ALA A 25 -1.35 -6.03 16.32
C ALA A 25 -0.67 -6.80 17.47
N PHE A 26 0.58 -6.48 17.84
CA PHE A 26 1.26 -7.14 18.96
C PHE A 26 0.74 -6.67 20.32
N SER A 27 0.11 -5.51 20.39
CA SER A 27 -0.54 -5.02 21.60
C SER A 27 -1.98 -5.52 21.76
N MET A 28 -2.55 -6.17 20.74
CA MET A 28 -3.92 -6.68 20.77
C MET A 28 -4.02 -7.97 21.58
N VAL A 29 -4.74 -7.91 22.70
CA VAL A 29 -5.02 -9.06 23.55
C VAL A 29 -6.41 -9.61 23.24
N LEU A 30 -6.46 -10.77 22.59
CA LEU A 30 -7.72 -11.45 22.26
C LEU A 30 -8.11 -12.47 23.36
N PRO A 31 -9.38 -12.48 23.82
CA PRO A 31 -9.87 -13.47 24.78
C PRO A 31 -9.64 -14.93 24.32
N GLU A 32 -9.31 -15.84 25.23
CA GLU A 32 -8.90 -17.20 24.84
C GLU A 32 -10.04 -18.17 24.49
N ASP A 33 -11.26 -17.95 25.00
CA ASP A 33 -12.36 -18.94 24.97
C ASP A 33 -13.72 -18.34 24.59
N THR A 34 -13.74 -17.26 23.80
CA THR A 34 -14.98 -16.60 23.36
C THR A 34 -14.85 -16.03 21.94
N SER A 35 -15.95 -15.55 21.38
CA SER A 35 -15.94 -14.61 20.27
C SER A 35 -15.81 -13.17 20.78
N CYS A 36 -15.09 -12.35 20.04
CA CYS A 36 -14.96 -10.92 20.29
C CYS A 36 -15.01 -10.13 18.98
N ILE A 37 -15.61 -8.95 19.04
CA ILE A 37 -15.64 -7.98 17.96
C ILE A 37 -14.67 -6.85 18.28
N VAL A 38 -13.88 -6.42 17.30
CA VAL A 38 -13.02 -5.25 17.48
C VAL A 38 -13.81 -4.01 17.09
N THR A 39 -13.80 -3.00 17.95
CA THR A 39 -14.57 -1.77 17.76
C THR A 39 -13.68 -0.55 17.79
N VAL A 40 -14.17 0.55 17.20
CA VAL A 40 -13.49 1.86 17.25
C VAL A 40 -14.47 2.95 17.64
N PRO A 41 -14.16 3.82 18.61
CA PRO A 41 -14.95 5.01 18.87
C PRO A 41 -14.95 5.97 17.66
N ILE A 42 -16.12 6.22 17.08
CA ILE A 42 -16.28 7.04 15.87
C ILE A 42 -17.35 8.13 16.05
N THR A 43 -17.31 9.16 15.21
CA THR A 43 -18.30 10.24 15.20
C THR A 43 -19.67 9.79 14.66
N LEU A 44 -20.73 10.50 15.05
CA LEU A 44 -22.11 10.12 14.77
C LEU A 44 -22.48 10.18 13.27
N ASP A 45 -21.81 11.04 12.50
CA ASP A 45 -22.00 11.17 11.05
C ASP A 45 -21.46 9.96 10.30
N VAL A 46 -20.32 9.41 10.73
CA VAL A 46 -19.77 8.15 10.20
C VAL A 46 -20.68 6.99 10.62
N ALA A 47 -21.06 6.94 11.89
CA ALA A 47 -21.94 5.89 12.43
C ALA A 47 -23.25 5.70 11.64
N ALA A 48 -23.81 6.76 11.07
CA ALA A 48 -25.02 6.70 10.25
C ALA A 48 -24.87 5.87 8.97
N ASN A 49 -23.65 5.63 8.50
CA ASN A 49 -23.36 4.89 7.29
C ASN A 49 -22.87 3.44 7.54
N HIS A 50 -22.65 3.05 8.79
CA HIS A 50 -22.04 1.76 9.16
C HIS A 50 -22.80 1.01 10.27
N GLY A 51 -22.32 -0.18 10.61
CA GLY A 51 -22.77 -0.92 11.78
C GLY A 51 -22.24 -0.28 13.07
N VAL A 52 -23.07 -0.22 14.11
CA VAL A 52 -22.73 0.32 15.43
C VAL A 52 -22.95 -0.75 16.49
N VAL A 53 -21.91 -0.99 17.29
CA VAL A 53 -21.95 -1.86 18.45
C VAL A 53 -22.44 -1.07 19.66
N VAL A 54 -23.42 -1.61 20.37
CA VAL A 54 -23.84 -1.08 21.67
C VAL A 54 -23.19 -1.93 22.75
N ALA A 55 -22.24 -1.35 23.48
CA ALA A 55 -21.60 -2.01 24.61
C ALA A 55 -22.34 -1.73 25.92
N SER A 56 -22.32 -2.71 26.81
CA SER A 56 -22.87 -2.60 28.15
C SER A 56 -22.02 -1.70 29.03
N LYS A 57 -22.67 -0.98 29.95
CA LYS A 57 -22.00 -0.11 30.94
C LYS A 57 -21.27 -0.87 32.05
N THR A 58 -21.45 -2.19 32.14
CA THR A 58 -20.71 -3.02 33.09
C THR A 58 -19.42 -3.54 32.46
N GLU A 59 -18.30 -2.95 32.88
CA GLU A 59 -16.95 -3.39 32.51
C GLU A 59 -16.54 -4.64 33.32
N ILE A 60 -15.83 -5.57 32.68
CA ILE A 60 -15.26 -6.72 33.38
C ILE A 60 -13.74 -6.69 33.22
N SER A 61 -13.03 -6.44 34.32
CA SER A 61 -11.57 -6.47 34.40
C SER A 61 -11.06 -7.89 34.66
N ASP A 62 -10.10 -8.35 33.86
CA ASP A 62 -9.18 -9.42 34.22
C ASP A 62 -7.77 -8.82 34.42
N GLU A 63 -6.82 -9.51 35.05
CA GLU A 63 -5.50 -8.96 35.43
C GLU A 63 -4.67 -8.39 34.26
N THR A 64 -5.11 -8.59 33.01
CA THR A 64 -4.39 -8.22 31.78
C THR A 64 -5.17 -7.33 30.80
N TYR A 65 -6.48 -7.09 30.96
CA TYR A 65 -7.27 -6.29 30.00
C TYR A 65 -8.68 -5.88 30.50
N LEU A 66 -9.27 -4.85 29.87
CA LEU A 66 -10.62 -4.30 30.10
C LEU A 66 -11.51 -4.51 28.86
N VAL A 67 -12.78 -4.92 29.06
CA VAL A 67 -13.71 -5.23 27.96
C VAL A 67 -15.19 -5.22 28.39
N SER A 68 -16.10 -4.80 27.50
CA SER A 68 -17.52 -4.52 27.80
C SER A 68 -18.54 -5.34 26.98
N PRO A 69 -19.49 -6.12 27.55
CA PRO A 69 -20.42 -6.97 26.78
C PRO A 69 -21.17 -6.27 25.63
N VAL A 70 -21.42 -6.95 24.51
CA VAL A 70 -22.25 -6.39 23.40
C VAL A 70 -23.73 -6.61 23.70
N GLU A 71 -24.48 -5.51 23.86
CA GLU A 71 -25.92 -5.50 24.12
C GLU A 71 -26.75 -5.50 22.83
N ASN A 72 -26.28 -4.76 21.82
CA ASN A 72 -27.01 -4.62 20.56
C ASN A 72 -26.06 -4.35 19.38
N LEU A 73 -26.54 -4.64 18.16
CA LEU A 73 -25.91 -4.22 16.91
C LEU A 73 -26.94 -3.43 16.11
N LEU A 74 -26.58 -2.22 15.70
CA LEU A 74 -27.43 -1.33 14.91
C LEU A 74 -26.84 -1.18 13.51
N GLN A 75 -27.66 -1.34 12.47
CA GLN A 75 -27.20 -1.18 11.09
C GLN A 75 -27.62 0.16 10.52
N LYS A 76 -26.63 1.01 10.17
CA LYS A 76 -26.83 2.36 9.62
C LYS A 76 -27.86 3.19 10.42
N PRO A 77 -27.71 3.26 11.76
CA PRO A 77 -28.71 3.87 12.61
C PRO A 77 -28.80 5.38 12.40
N ASN A 78 -30.01 5.92 12.49
CA ASN A 78 -30.19 7.37 12.64
C ASN A 78 -29.97 7.83 14.09
N LEU A 79 -29.83 9.15 14.29
CA LEU A 79 -29.60 9.72 15.61
C LEU A 79 -30.64 9.31 16.67
N LYS A 80 -31.91 9.14 16.29
CA LYS A 80 -32.95 8.71 17.24
C LYS A 80 -32.74 7.27 17.68
N GLU A 81 -32.28 6.39 16.80
CA GLU A 81 -31.98 5.00 17.10
C GLU A 81 -30.75 4.88 18.00
N LEU A 82 -29.71 5.67 17.75
CA LEU A 82 -28.51 5.73 18.60
C LEU A 82 -28.86 6.15 20.03
N VAL A 83 -29.65 7.20 20.19
CA VAL A 83 -30.11 7.67 21.51
C VAL A 83 -31.01 6.64 22.18
N LYS A 84 -31.97 6.07 21.44
CA LYS A 84 -32.93 5.09 21.98
C LYS A 84 -32.24 3.85 22.55
N HIS A 85 -31.18 3.37 21.90
CA HIS A 85 -30.46 2.16 22.31
C HIS A 85 -29.21 2.47 23.15
N GLN A 86 -29.02 3.71 23.62
CA GLN A 86 -27.87 4.11 24.43
C GLN A 86 -26.51 3.80 23.77
N ALA A 87 -26.42 3.95 22.45
CA ALA A 87 -25.22 3.64 21.68
C ALA A 87 -24.12 4.73 21.75
N ILE A 88 -24.46 5.90 22.30
CA ILE A 88 -23.57 7.06 22.39
C ILE A 88 -22.81 6.99 23.72
N LEU A 89 -21.47 6.96 23.63
CA LEU A 89 -20.53 6.96 24.74
C LEU A 89 -20.49 8.33 25.44
N ASP A 90 -19.87 8.38 26.61
CA ASP A 90 -19.79 9.60 27.44
C ASP A 90 -19.01 10.75 26.75
N ASP A 91 -18.15 10.42 25.79
CA ASP A 91 -17.40 11.37 24.97
C ASP A 91 -18.15 11.84 23.71
N GLY A 92 -19.39 11.38 23.52
CA GLY A 92 -20.25 11.72 22.38
C GLY A 92 -20.02 10.89 21.12
N ARG A 93 -19.13 9.90 21.14
CA ARG A 93 -18.87 8.97 20.02
C ARG A 93 -19.71 7.70 20.14
N THR A 94 -19.66 6.84 19.12
CA THR A 94 -20.29 5.51 19.11
C THR A 94 -19.26 4.45 18.79
N LEU A 95 -19.46 3.20 19.24
CA LEU A 95 -18.55 2.10 18.89
C LEU A 95 -18.90 1.55 17.50
N LEU A 96 -18.01 1.78 16.55
CA LEU A 96 -18.12 1.29 15.19
C LEU A 96 -17.88 -0.22 15.14
N ASP A 97 -18.72 -0.93 14.41
CA ASP A 97 -18.45 -2.31 14.04
C ASP A 97 -17.43 -2.33 12.89
N THR A 98 -16.22 -2.83 13.17
CA THR A 98 -15.12 -2.80 12.21
C THR A 98 -15.14 -3.95 11.21
N GLY A 99 -16.02 -4.94 11.39
CA GLY A 99 -16.00 -6.18 10.61
C GLY A 99 -14.86 -7.14 11.02
N ILE A 100 -14.10 -6.83 12.07
CA ILE A 100 -13.02 -7.68 12.58
C ILE A 100 -13.55 -8.48 13.78
N ILE A 101 -13.53 -9.81 13.65
CA ILE A 101 -14.08 -10.73 14.64
C ILE A 101 -13.08 -11.84 14.89
N ALA A 102 -12.74 -12.08 16.16
CA ALA A 102 -11.99 -13.27 16.56
C ALA A 102 -12.92 -14.25 17.25
N VAL A 103 -12.79 -15.54 16.94
CA VAL A 103 -13.56 -16.63 17.55
C VAL A 103 -12.57 -17.68 18.02
N ARG A 104 -12.48 -17.90 19.34
CA ARG A 104 -11.47 -18.78 19.95
C ARG A 104 -12.12 -19.77 20.92
N GLY A 105 -11.45 -20.91 21.12
CA GLY A 105 -11.84 -21.92 22.11
C GLY A 105 -13.23 -22.52 21.86
N LYS A 106 -14.10 -22.49 22.87
CA LYS A 106 -15.45 -23.06 22.84
C LYS A 106 -16.31 -22.43 21.75
N ALA A 107 -16.24 -21.12 21.56
CA ALA A 107 -17.00 -20.43 20.51
C ALA A 107 -16.64 -20.94 19.10
N TRP A 108 -15.36 -21.30 18.88
CA TRP A 108 -14.93 -21.93 17.62
C TRP A 108 -15.50 -23.34 17.46
N VAL A 109 -15.49 -24.15 18.52
CA VAL A 109 -16.06 -25.51 18.51
C VAL A 109 -17.56 -25.47 18.20
N ASP A 110 -18.28 -24.52 18.80
CA ASP A 110 -19.71 -24.33 18.57
C ASP A 110 -20.00 -23.91 17.12
N LEU A 111 -19.20 -22.99 16.56
CA LEU A 111 -19.31 -22.55 15.16
C LEU A 111 -19.05 -23.70 14.17
N VAL A 112 -17.99 -24.49 14.39
CA VAL A 112 -17.70 -25.67 13.55
C VAL A 112 -18.84 -26.69 13.64
N SER A 113 -19.35 -26.93 14.85
CA SER A 113 -20.46 -27.87 15.07
C SER A 113 -21.73 -27.41 14.34
N LEU A 114 -22.02 -26.11 14.34
CA LEU A 114 -23.12 -25.52 13.58
C LEU A 114 -22.92 -25.69 12.07
N SER A 115 -21.72 -25.43 11.55
CA SER A 115 -21.41 -25.59 10.12
C SER A 115 -21.58 -27.03 9.61
N CYS A 116 -21.23 -28.02 10.42
CA CYS A 116 -21.40 -29.44 10.10
C CYS A 116 -22.85 -29.92 10.15
N SER A 117 -23.78 -29.12 10.69
CA SER A 117 -25.20 -29.48 10.81
C SER A 117 -26.03 -29.21 9.53
N GLY A 118 -25.43 -28.60 8.49
CA GLY A 118 -26.00 -28.56 7.13
C GLY A 118 -27.15 -27.57 6.90
N GLN A 119 -27.25 -26.49 7.67
CA GLN A 119 -28.22 -25.41 7.41
C GLN A 119 -27.84 -24.57 6.17
N PRO A 120 -28.81 -23.92 5.49
CA PRO A 120 -28.57 -23.19 4.23
C PRO A 120 -27.61 -22.00 4.40
N MET A 121 -27.12 -21.45 3.26
CA MET A 121 -26.25 -20.27 3.20
C MET A 121 -26.74 -19.17 4.15
N MET A 122 -26.01 -18.95 5.24
CA MET A 122 -26.19 -17.85 6.18
C MET A 122 -25.20 -16.74 5.86
N SER A 123 -25.63 -15.49 6.00
CA SER A 123 -24.73 -14.35 6.04
C SER A 123 -23.87 -14.46 7.28
N LEU A 124 -22.54 -14.58 7.08
CA LEU A 124 -21.57 -14.74 8.17
C LEU A 124 -21.60 -13.57 9.16
N TYR A 125 -22.16 -12.44 8.74
CA TYR A 125 -22.29 -11.23 9.53
C TYR A 125 -23.71 -11.03 10.07
N GLU A 126 -24.72 -10.98 9.18
CA GLU A 126 -26.09 -10.64 9.58
C GLU A 126 -26.79 -11.75 10.37
N ASP A 127 -26.48 -13.02 10.07
CA ASP A 127 -27.14 -14.16 10.73
C ASP A 127 -26.33 -14.68 11.91
N LEU A 128 -25.00 -14.74 11.77
CA LEU A 128 -24.12 -15.41 12.73
C LEU A 128 -23.62 -14.46 13.84
N VAL A 129 -23.30 -13.20 13.51
CA VAL A 129 -22.89 -12.20 14.53
C VAL A 129 -24.10 -11.70 15.30
N ALA A 130 -25.25 -11.48 14.64
CA ALA A 130 -26.49 -11.14 15.32
C ALA A 130 -26.99 -12.24 16.28
N ALA A 131 -26.70 -13.52 15.99
CA ALA A 131 -26.99 -14.64 16.89
C ALA A 131 -26.14 -14.61 18.18
N TRP A 132 -25.02 -13.89 18.20
CA TRP A 132 -24.17 -13.68 19.38
C TRP A 132 -24.54 -12.43 20.20
N VAL A 133 -25.51 -11.63 19.74
CA VAL A 133 -25.96 -10.42 20.43
C VAL A 133 -27.09 -10.75 21.41
N SER A 134 -26.92 -10.30 22.64
CA SER A 134 -27.66 -10.73 23.85
C SER A 134 -29.18 -10.46 23.86
N ALA A 135 -29.74 -9.70 22.92
CA ALA A 135 -31.19 -9.47 22.81
C ALA A 135 -32.03 -10.73 22.53
N ARG A 136 -31.42 -11.91 22.27
CA ARG A 136 -32.17 -13.16 22.00
C ARG A 136 -31.82 -14.41 22.83
N HIS A 137 -30.73 -14.49 23.60
CA HIS A 137 -30.48 -15.67 24.46
C HIS A 137 -29.60 -15.36 25.70
N GLU A 138 -30.04 -15.87 26.85
CA GLU A 138 -29.57 -15.52 28.22
C GLU A 138 -28.24 -16.19 28.67
N TRP A 139 -27.53 -16.90 27.78
CA TRP A 139 -26.39 -17.77 28.16
C TRP A 139 -25.06 -17.53 27.42
N LEU A 140 -24.92 -16.44 26.64
CA LEU A 140 -23.69 -16.14 25.89
C LEU A 140 -23.24 -14.70 26.14
N ARG A 141 -22.20 -14.58 26.96
CA ARG A 141 -21.40 -13.38 27.30
C ARG A 141 -19.95 -13.73 26.89
N PRO A 142 -18.96 -12.83 26.60
CA PRO A 142 -18.95 -11.36 26.37
C PRO A 142 -17.76 -10.82 25.43
N ARG A 143 -17.65 -9.49 25.17
CA ARG A 143 -16.41 -8.60 25.14
C ARG A 143 -15.72 -8.02 23.80
N PRO A 144 -15.56 -6.67 23.62
CA PRO A 144 -14.72 -5.86 22.66
C PRO A 144 -13.67 -4.82 23.22
N LEU A 145 -12.65 -4.42 22.42
CA LEU A 145 -11.39 -3.67 22.77
C LEU A 145 -11.25 -2.21 22.21
N ASP A 146 -10.18 -1.49 22.65
CA ASP A 146 -9.85 -0.05 22.45
C ASP A 146 -8.71 0.29 21.44
N ASP A 147 -8.72 1.59 21.03
CA ASP A 147 -7.78 2.42 20.24
C ASP A 147 -7.19 1.86 18.92
N LEU A 148 -7.98 2.03 17.85
CA LEU A 148 -7.68 1.61 16.47
C LEU A 148 -8.08 2.71 15.48
N LEU A 149 -7.27 2.96 14.46
CA LEU A 149 -7.62 3.86 13.35
C LEU A 149 -8.35 3.05 12.27
N PHE A 150 -9.63 3.37 12.04
CA PHE A 150 -10.49 2.69 11.08
C PHE A 150 -10.54 3.47 9.76
N LEU A 151 -10.08 2.83 8.68
CA LEU A 151 -10.16 3.38 7.33
C LEU A 151 -11.14 2.51 6.52
N HIS A 152 -12.29 3.07 6.17
CA HIS A 152 -13.28 2.44 5.30
C HIS A 152 -13.04 2.86 3.85
N PHE A 153 -13.07 1.90 2.93
CA PHE A 153 -12.93 2.14 1.49
C PHE A 153 -14.21 1.81 0.74
N GLY A 154 -15.34 2.36 1.19
CA GLY A 154 -16.64 2.16 0.56
C GLY A 154 -16.87 3.02 -0.66
N THR A 155 -16.11 4.11 -0.81
CA THR A 155 -16.17 4.98 -1.99
C THR A 155 -14.78 5.32 -2.49
N SER A 156 -14.68 5.65 -3.79
CA SER A 156 -13.43 6.12 -4.39
C SER A 156 -12.94 7.43 -3.76
N SER A 157 -13.85 8.28 -3.24
CA SER A 157 -13.48 9.50 -2.51
C SER A 157 -12.79 9.18 -1.18
N GLU A 158 -13.32 8.21 -0.43
CA GLU A 158 -12.72 7.80 0.85
C GLU A 158 -11.28 7.30 0.66
N ILE A 159 -10.98 6.59 -0.43
CA ILE A 159 -9.60 6.20 -0.78
C ILE A 159 -8.69 7.44 -0.87
N LEU A 160 -9.12 8.50 -1.56
CA LEU A 160 -8.33 9.72 -1.70
C LEU A 160 -8.19 10.48 -0.37
N ASP A 161 -9.25 10.53 0.43
CA ASP A 161 -9.24 11.19 1.75
C ASP A 161 -8.25 10.50 2.70
N HIS A 162 -8.20 9.16 2.70
CA HIS A 162 -7.26 8.39 3.53
C HIS A 162 -5.81 8.60 3.12
N LEU A 163 -5.56 8.66 1.80
CA LEU A 163 -4.21 8.82 1.29
C LEU A 163 -3.70 10.28 1.36
N SER A 164 -4.60 11.25 1.42
CA SER A 164 -4.28 12.68 1.60
C SER A 164 -4.26 13.14 3.08
N GLY A 165 -4.91 12.38 3.98
CA GLY A 165 -5.08 12.72 5.39
C GLY A 165 -3.81 12.71 6.26
N THR A 166 -3.99 12.91 7.56
CA THR A 166 -2.92 13.04 8.59
C THR A 166 -2.02 11.82 8.73
N GLY A 167 -2.42 10.64 8.23
CA GLY A 167 -1.59 9.43 8.13
C GLY A 167 -0.63 9.40 6.93
N SER A 168 -0.72 10.37 6.00
CA SER A 168 0.06 10.41 4.74
C SER A 168 1.58 10.56 4.92
N GLY A 169 2.06 10.80 6.16
CA GLY A 169 3.49 10.74 6.48
C GLY A 169 4.08 9.33 6.53
N LEU A 170 3.23 8.29 6.65
CA LEU A 170 3.69 6.89 6.82
C LEU A 170 3.80 6.12 5.49
N VAL A 171 3.05 6.51 4.46
CA VAL A 171 3.05 5.86 3.14
C VAL A 171 3.61 6.82 2.10
N GLY A 172 4.71 6.43 1.44
CA GLY A 172 5.28 7.23 0.37
C GLY A 172 4.30 7.39 -0.79
N ARG A 173 4.07 8.63 -1.26
CA ARG A 173 3.20 8.94 -2.41
C ARG A 173 3.68 8.33 -3.74
N ARG A 174 4.90 7.80 -3.77
CA ARG A 174 5.52 7.18 -4.93
C ARG A 174 6.13 5.88 -4.47
N HIS A 175 5.57 4.76 -4.91
CA HIS A 175 6.03 3.43 -4.52
C HIS A 175 5.99 2.49 -5.72
N LEU A 176 7.06 1.70 -5.88
CA LEU A 176 7.22 0.74 -6.98
C LEU A 176 6.83 1.36 -8.34
N CYS A 177 7.29 2.56 -8.64
CA CYS A 177 6.85 3.30 -9.82
C CYS A 177 8.01 3.77 -10.69
N SER A 178 7.76 3.92 -11.98
CA SER A 178 8.69 4.54 -12.94
C SER A 178 8.10 5.86 -13.42
N ILE A 179 8.79 6.96 -13.16
CA ILE A 179 8.35 8.33 -13.45
C ILE A 179 9.46 9.02 -14.26
N PRO A 180 9.14 9.80 -15.30
CA PRO A 180 10.16 10.38 -16.16
C PRO A 180 10.91 11.50 -15.43
N ALA A 181 12.24 11.48 -15.52
CA ALA A 181 13.10 12.57 -15.02
C ALA A 181 13.14 13.74 -16.02
N THR A 182 11.98 14.24 -16.44
CA THR A 182 11.87 15.28 -17.47
C THR A 182 10.83 16.33 -17.08
N THR A 183 11.01 17.57 -17.55
CA THR A 183 10.01 18.66 -17.40
C THR A 183 8.88 18.58 -18.42
N VAL A 184 8.86 17.55 -19.28
CA VAL A 184 7.83 17.37 -20.31
C VAL A 184 6.53 16.81 -19.71
N SER A 185 6.61 16.19 -18.54
CA SER A 185 5.45 15.73 -17.77
C SER A 185 5.16 16.72 -16.64
N ASP A 186 3.87 16.99 -16.41
CA ASP A 186 3.40 17.84 -15.33
C ASP A 186 2.64 16.99 -14.32
N ILE A 187 3.34 16.52 -13.28
CA ILE A 187 2.82 15.58 -12.28
C ILE A 187 2.79 16.31 -10.94
N ALA A 188 1.58 16.55 -10.42
CA ALA A 188 1.39 17.20 -9.12
C ALA A 188 2.16 16.47 -8.01
N ALA A 189 2.73 17.24 -7.07
CA ALA A 189 3.47 16.68 -5.95
C ALA A 189 2.57 15.89 -4.98
N SER A 190 1.28 16.22 -4.92
CA SER A 190 0.29 15.52 -4.11
C SER A 190 -0.28 14.26 -4.78
N ALA A 191 -0.05 14.06 -6.08
CA ALA A 191 -0.48 12.87 -6.78
C ALA A 191 0.20 11.62 -6.22
N ILE A 192 -0.57 10.53 -6.16
CA ILE A 192 -0.18 9.27 -5.54
C ILE A 192 -0.05 8.23 -6.64
N ILE A 193 1.17 7.74 -6.83
CA ILE A 193 1.54 6.86 -7.94
C ILE A 193 2.14 5.59 -7.35
N LEU A 194 1.39 4.51 -7.44
CA LEU A 194 1.71 3.23 -6.82
C LEU A 194 1.75 2.15 -7.90
N SER A 195 2.80 1.35 -7.91
CA SER A 195 2.92 0.20 -8.84
C SER A 195 2.66 0.59 -10.29
N SER A 196 3.10 1.77 -10.73
CA SER A 196 2.69 2.36 -12.00
C SER A 196 3.86 2.90 -12.82
N LYS A 197 3.71 2.88 -14.14
CA LYS A 197 4.66 3.42 -15.11
C LYS A 197 4.09 4.65 -15.81
N ILE A 198 4.80 5.76 -15.72
CA ILE A 198 4.45 7.01 -16.40
C ILE A 198 5.55 7.35 -17.42
N GLU A 199 5.16 7.58 -18.66
CA GLU A 199 6.07 8.02 -19.72
C GLU A 199 6.16 9.56 -19.81
N PRO A 200 7.18 10.13 -20.48
CA PRO A 200 7.25 11.57 -20.76
C PRO A 200 6.02 12.10 -21.50
N GLY A 201 5.57 13.30 -21.15
CA GLY A 201 4.41 13.95 -21.79
C GLY A 201 3.06 13.53 -21.23
N VAL A 202 3.02 13.02 -20.01
CA VAL A 202 1.80 12.75 -19.22
C VAL A 202 1.59 13.86 -18.20
N SER A 203 0.34 14.29 -18.01
CA SER A 203 -0.04 15.24 -16.97
C SER A 203 -0.96 14.60 -15.94
N ILE A 204 -0.72 14.84 -14.64
CA ILE A 204 -1.50 14.29 -13.53
C ILE A 204 -1.81 15.40 -12.53
N GLY A 205 -3.09 15.65 -12.30
CA GLY A 205 -3.61 16.64 -11.36
C GLY A 205 -3.39 16.29 -9.88
N GLU A 206 -3.75 17.24 -9.03
CA GLU A 206 -3.58 17.18 -7.58
C GLU A 206 -4.46 16.09 -6.94
N ASP A 207 -3.94 15.46 -5.89
CA ASP A 207 -4.67 14.49 -5.06
C ASP A 207 -5.32 13.33 -5.83
N SER A 208 -4.74 12.98 -6.98
CA SER A 208 -5.16 11.85 -7.81
C SER A 208 -4.40 10.57 -7.44
N LEU A 209 -5.05 9.42 -7.58
CA LEU A 209 -4.48 8.09 -7.35
C LEU A 209 -4.31 7.35 -8.68
N LEU A 210 -3.09 6.92 -8.96
CA LEU A 210 -2.77 5.95 -10.01
C LEU A 210 -2.22 4.69 -9.36
N TYR A 211 -2.88 3.56 -9.61
CA TYR A 211 -2.47 2.25 -9.12
C TYR A 211 -2.40 1.24 -10.26
N ASP A 212 -1.33 0.45 -10.30
CA ASP A 212 -1.15 -0.67 -11.24
C ASP A 212 -1.38 -0.27 -12.72
N SER A 213 -0.93 0.93 -13.10
CA SER A 213 -1.25 1.54 -14.39
C SER A 213 0.00 1.90 -15.19
N SER A 214 -0.09 1.76 -16.52
CA SER A 214 0.98 2.13 -17.46
C SER A 214 0.46 3.15 -18.46
N ILE A 215 0.98 4.38 -18.39
CA ILE A 215 0.44 5.53 -19.12
C ILE A 215 1.49 6.12 -20.04
N SER A 216 1.20 6.09 -21.33
CA SER A 216 2.04 6.67 -22.38
C SER A 216 1.78 8.18 -22.55
N GLY A 217 2.72 8.89 -23.18
CA GLY A 217 2.59 10.33 -23.45
C GLY A 217 1.34 10.71 -24.25
N GLY A 218 0.82 11.92 -24.02
CA GLY A 218 -0.44 12.40 -24.61
C GLY A 218 -1.68 12.18 -23.74
N VAL A 219 -1.51 11.63 -22.53
CA VAL A 219 -2.57 11.41 -21.55
C VAL A 219 -2.57 12.53 -20.50
N GLN A 220 -3.76 13.05 -20.19
CA GLN A 220 -3.99 14.01 -19.12
C GLN A 220 -4.99 13.43 -18.11
N ILE A 221 -4.61 13.37 -16.84
CA ILE A 221 -5.47 12.97 -15.73
C ILE A 221 -5.74 14.21 -14.88
N GLY A 222 -7.02 14.52 -14.70
CA GLY A 222 -7.48 15.62 -13.84
C GLY A 222 -7.19 15.39 -12.36
N SER A 223 -7.46 16.41 -11.55
CA SER A 223 -7.31 16.37 -10.10
C SER A 223 -8.41 15.53 -9.44
N LEU A 224 -8.11 14.93 -8.28
CA LEU A 224 -9.03 14.08 -7.51
C LEU A 224 -9.58 12.91 -8.34
N SER A 225 -8.76 12.35 -9.21
CA SER A 225 -9.14 11.25 -10.10
C SER A 225 -8.49 9.94 -9.68
N VAL A 226 -9.16 8.81 -9.93
CA VAL A 226 -8.70 7.47 -9.56
C VAL A 226 -8.51 6.63 -10.80
N VAL A 227 -7.29 6.15 -11.05
CA VAL A 227 -6.94 5.33 -12.20
C VAL A 227 -6.34 4.01 -11.74
N VAL A 228 -6.95 2.89 -12.14
CA VAL A 228 -6.60 1.56 -11.63
C VAL A 228 -6.48 0.54 -12.76
N GLY A 229 -5.32 -0.12 -12.88
CA GLY A 229 -5.15 -1.24 -13.81
C GLY A 229 -5.11 -0.84 -15.29
N VAL A 230 -4.99 0.46 -15.61
CA VAL A 230 -5.15 0.96 -16.98
C VAL A 230 -3.81 0.98 -17.70
N ASN A 231 -3.76 0.38 -18.89
CA ASN A 231 -2.57 0.38 -19.74
C ASN A 231 -2.82 1.11 -21.07
N ILE A 232 -2.54 2.42 -21.11
CA ILE A 232 -2.68 3.24 -22.32
C ILE A 232 -1.36 3.22 -23.10
N PRO A 233 -1.27 2.45 -24.22
CA PRO A 233 -0.06 2.39 -25.02
C PRO A 233 0.13 3.66 -25.84
N GLN A 234 1.37 3.88 -26.29
CA GLN A 234 1.68 4.98 -27.22
C GLN A 234 0.93 4.73 -28.54
N GLY A 235 0.25 5.77 -29.06
CA GLY A 235 -0.46 5.68 -30.33
C GLY A 235 0.49 5.27 -31.47
N ASN A 236 0.03 4.38 -32.35
CA ASN A 236 0.83 3.83 -33.45
C ASN A 236 1.13 4.84 -34.57
N ASP A 237 0.46 5.99 -34.62
CA ASP A 237 0.66 6.98 -35.68
C ASP A 237 1.82 7.92 -35.38
N ARG A 238 2.94 7.64 -36.04
CA ARG A 238 4.15 8.50 -36.08
C ARG A 238 4.03 9.67 -37.06
N THR A 239 2.85 9.93 -37.62
CA THR A 239 2.59 11.12 -38.43
C THR A 239 2.26 12.28 -37.47
N ALA A 240 3.04 13.35 -37.53
CA ALA A 240 3.07 14.43 -36.55
C ALA A 240 1.74 15.20 -36.35
N ASP A 241 0.70 14.93 -37.14
CA ASP A 241 -0.55 15.69 -37.15
C ASP A 241 -1.69 15.07 -36.33
N ASN A 242 -1.57 13.83 -35.82
CA ASN A 242 -2.66 13.20 -35.07
C ASN A 242 -2.15 12.26 -33.95
N SER A 243 -1.26 12.76 -33.09
CA SER A 243 -0.89 12.02 -31.87
C SER A 243 -2.16 11.78 -31.04
N PHE A 244 -2.47 10.52 -30.73
CA PHE A 244 -3.58 10.16 -29.86
C PHE A 244 -3.48 10.93 -28.53
N ARG A 245 -4.59 11.58 -28.13
CA ARG A 245 -4.69 12.29 -26.85
C ARG A 245 -5.90 11.76 -26.09
N PHE A 246 -5.71 11.51 -24.80
CA PHE A 246 -6.79 11.08 -23.92
C PHE A 246 -6.81 11.97 -22.68
N MET A 247 -8.00 12.38 -22.26
CA MET A 247 -8.22 13.19 -21.08
C MET A 247 -9.22 12.50 -20.16
N LEU A 248 -8.80 12.23 -18.92
CA LEU A 248 -9.68 11.92 -17.82
C LEU A 248 -9.94 13.23 -17.05
N PRO A 249 -11.19 13.72 -16.95
CA PRO A 249 -11.46 14.98 -16.25
C PRO A 249 -11.20 14.88 -14.75
N ASP A 250 -11.27 16.03 -14.07
CA ASP A 250 -11.22 16.08 -12.61
C ASP A 250 -12.36 15.27 -11.99
N ARG A 251 -12.12 14.66 -10.83
CA ARG A 251 -13.12 13.89 -10.08
C ARG A 251 -13.73 12.74 -10.89
N HIS A 252 -12.91 12.02 -11.64
CA HIS A 252 -13.34 10.84 -12.39
C HIS A 252 -12.53 9.60 -12.01
N CYS A 253 -13.19 8.46 -12.08
CA CYS A 253 -12.59 7.15 -11.92
C CYS A 253 -12.44 6.49 -13.30
N LEU A 254 -11.35 5.78 -13.52
CA LEU A 254 -11.06 5.01 -14.72
C LEU A 254 -10.40 3.70 -14.32
N TRP A 255 -10.97 2.56 -14.69
CA TRP A 255 -10.33 1.28 -14.47
C TRP A 255 -10.60 0.31 -15.59
N GLU A 256 -9.74 -0.69 -15.70
CA GLU A 256 -9.77 -1.66 -16.78
C GLU A 256 -9.93 -3.07 -16.21
N VAL A 257 -10.86 -3.85 -16.76
CA VAL A 257 -11.08 -5.24 -16.32
C VAL A 257 -11.02 -6.23 -17.49
N PRO A 258 -10.36 -7.39 -17.31
CA PRO A 258 -10.50 -8.51 -18.24
C PRO A 258 -11.83 -9.24 -18.01
N LEU A 259 -12.41 -9.78 -19.09
CA LEU A 259 -13.63 -10.58 -19.01
C LEU A 259 -13.34 -12.06 -19.29
N VAL A 260 -14.01 -12.95 -18.55
CA VAL A 260 -13.89 -14.41 -18.72
C VAL A 260 -14.25 -14.80 -20.16
N GLY A 261 -13.36 -15.57 -20.80
CA GLY A 261 -13.57 -16.06 -22.17
C GLY A 261 -13.45 -14.98 -23.25
N CYS A 262 -13.03 -13.76 -22.90
CA CYS A 262 -12.77 -12.68 -23.84
C CYS A 262 -11.30 -12.26 -23.75
N THR A 263 -10.62 -12.17 -24.89
CA THR A 263 -9.25 -11.64 -24.93
C THR A 263 -9.20 -10.11 -24.80
N ARG A 264 -10.36 -9.45 -24.89
CA ARG A 264 -10.50 -7.99 -24.80
C ARG A 264 -10.83 -7.58 -23.38
N ARG A 265 -10.41 -6.36 -23.02
CA ARG A 265 -10.68 -5.74 -21.74
C ARG A 265 -11.76 -4.66 -21.90
N VAL A 266 -12.47 -4.37 -20.82
CA VAL A 266 -13.46 -3.30 -20.75
C VAL A 266 -12.91 -2.17 -19.92
N ILE A 267 -13.04 -0.94 -20.42
CA ILE A 267 -12.69 0.27 -19.70
C ILE A 267 -13.97 0.81 -19.05
N VAL A 268 -13.93 0.91 -17.74
CA VAL A 268 -15.01 1.45 -16.92
C VAL A 268 -14.61 2.84 -16.46
N TYR A 269 -15.55 3.77 -16.53
CA TYR A 269 -15.37 5.15 -16.11
C TYR A 269 -16.66 5.69 -15.50
N CYS A 270 -16.50 6.52 -14.48
CA CYS A 270 -17.59 7.21 -13.82
C CYS A 270 -17.04 8.44 -13.08
N GLY A 271 -17.92 9.27 -12.52
CA GLY A 271 -17.55 10.32 -11.60
C GLY A 271 -17.15 9.74 -10.24
N LEU A 272 -16.25 10.43 -9.54
CA LEU A 272 -15.76 10.06 -8.20
C LEU A 272 -16.88 9.84 -7.18
N HIS A 273 -17.98 10.59 -7.33
CA HIS A 273 -19.12 10.58 -6.42
C HIS A 273 -20.37 9.92 -7.03
N ASP A 274 -20.25 9.27 -8.19
CA ASP A 274 -21.39 8.54 -8.76
C ASP A 274 -21.70 7.31 -7.89
N ASN A 275 -22.92 7.26 -7.34
CA ASN A 275 -23.40 6.06 -6.67
C ASN A 275 -24.10 5.16 -7.69
N PRO A 276 -23.58 3.95 -7.97
CA PRO A 276 -24.07 3.14 -9.08
C PRO A 276 -25.51 2.65 -8.89
N LYS A 277 -26.01 2.64 -7.65
CA LYS A 277 -27.34 2.11 -7.31
C LYS A 277 -28.41 3.19 -7.19
N ILE A 278 -28.07 4.49 -7.24
CA ILE A 278 -29.08 5.55 -7.26
C ILE A 278 -29.74 5.58 -8.64
N SER A 279 -31.06 5.51 -8.66
CA SER A 279 -31.82 5.45 -9.89
C SER A 279 -32.02 6.81 -10.56
N LEU A 280 -32.31 6.77 -11.85
CA LEU A 280 -32.61 7.92 -12.70
C LEU A 280 -33.78 8.77 -12.15
N LEU A 281 -34.72 8.14 -11.44
CA LEU A 281 -35.85 8.83 -10.79
C LEU A 281 -35.45 9.54 -9.49
N ARG A 282 -34.33 9.16 -8.86
CA ARG A 282 -33.81 9.69 -7.60
C ARG A 282 -32.53 10.49 -7.81
N ASP A 283 -32.44 11.19 -8.95
CA ASP A 283 -31.31 12.05 -9.32
C ASP A 283 -29.94 11.33 -9.38
N GLY A 284 -29.93 10.06 -9.82
CA GLY A 284 -28.70 9.34 -10.10
C GLY A 284 -27.83 10.05 -11.15
N THR A 285 -26.51 9.87 -11.02
CA THR A 285 -25.51 10.55 -11.85
C THR A 285 -24.65 9.56 -12.63
N PHE A 286 -24.05 10.06 -13.71
CA PHE A 286 -23.00 9.42 -14.48
C PHE A 286 -21.98 10.46 -14.95
N CYS A 287 -20.70 10.18 -14.74
CA CYS A 287 -19.59 11.12 -14.93
C CYS A 287 -19.85 12.47 -14.21
N GLY A 288 -20.40 12.40 -12.98
CA GLY A 288 -20.72 13.57 -12.16
C GLY A 288 -21.87 14.44 -12.68
N LYS A 289 -22.62 13.98 -13.69
CA LYS A 289 -23.76 14.70 -14.28
C LYS A 289 -25.05 13.91 -14.06
N PRO A 290 -26.21 14.56 -13.81
CA PRO A 290 -27.49 13.86 -13.73
C PRO A 290 -27.81 13.09 -15.02
N TRP A 291 -28.36 11.88 -14.90
CA TRP A 291 -28.67 11.03 -16.06
C TRP A 291 -29.46 11.73 -17.16
N LYS A 292 -30.49 12.52 -16.81
CA LYS A 292 -31.30 13.27 -17.78
C LYS A 292 -30.43 14.13 -18.69
N LYS A 293 -29.49 14.87 -18.10
CA LYS A 293 -28.56 15.73 -18.83
C LYS A 293 -27.61 14.91 -19.72
N VAL A 294 -27.09 13.79 -19.23
CA VAL A 294 -26.22 12.90 -20.02
C VAL A 294 -26.95 12.36 -21.25
N LEU A 295 -28.19 11.90 -21.07
CA LEU A 295 -29.01 11.37 -22.17
C LEU A 295 -29.29 12.45 -23.22
N ASP A 296 -29.66 13.65 -22.78
CA ASP A 296 -29.94 14.79 -23.65
C ASP A 296 -28.68 15.25 -24.40
N ASP A 297 -27.56 15.46 -23.70
CA ASP A 297 -26.29 15.94 -24.27
C ASP A 297 -25.71 14.94 -25.30
N LEU A 298 -25.88 13.63 -25.08
CA LEU A 298 -25.32 12.57 -25.93
C LEU A 298 -26.32 11.99 -26.94
N GLY A 299 -27.59 12.41 -26.91
CA GLY A 299 -28.65 11.85 -27.76
C GLY A 299 -28.95 10.36 -27.51
N ILE A 300 -28.65 9.87 -26.30
CA ILE A 300 -28.89 8.49 -25.88
C ILE A 300 -30.33 8.38 -25.36
N ARG A 301 -31.08 7.36 -25.80
CA ARG A 301 -32.42 7.09 -25.29
C ARG A 301 -32.34 6.08 -24.15
N GLU A 302 -33.28 6.12 -23.21
CA GLU A 302 -33.32 5.16 -22.10
C GLU A 302 -33.33 3.69 -22.57
N ASN A 303 -34.09 3.37 -23.63
CA ASN A 303 -34.15 2.02 -24.20
C ASN A 303 -32.82 1.57 -24.84
N ASP A 304 -31.89 2.49 -25.10
CA ASP A 304 -30.56 2.15 -25.60
C ASP A 304 -29.66 1.62 -24.45
N LEU A 305 -30.01 1.85 -23.17
CA LEU A 305 -29.25 1.47 -21.97
C LEU A 305 -29.94 0.38 -21.14
N TRP A 306 -31.25 0.50 -20.93
CA TRP A 306 -32.04 -0.41 -20.11
C TRP A 306 -33.08 -1.12 -20.96
N SER A 307 -33.17 -2.45 -20.82
CA SER A 307 -34.20 -3.22 -21.51
C SER A 307 -35.57 -2.92 -20.91
N SER A 308 -36.59 -2.77 -21.77
CA SER A 308 -37.97 -2.46 -21.36
C SER A 308 -38.70 -3.62 -20.66
N ALA A 309 -38.03 -4.76 -20.46
CA ALA A 309 -38.61 -6.00 -19.96
C ALA A 309 -38.44 -6.23 -18.45
N GLY A 310 -37.73 -5.34 -17.74
CA GLY A 310 -37.44 -5.48 -16.31
C GLY A 310 -38.20 -4.49 -15.43
N THR A 311 -38.55 -4.91 -14.21
CA THR A 311 -39.06 -4.06 -13.11
C THR A 311 -37.94 -3.42 -12.28
N GLN A 312 -36.68 -3.59 -12.68
CA GLN A 312 -35.53 -3.06 -11.94
C GLN A 312 -35.46 -1.53 -12.05
N GLU A 313 -35.01 -0.87 -10.98
CA GLU A 313 -34.76 0.57 -11.01
C GLU A 313 -33.64 0.88 -12.03
N LYS A 314 -33.83 1.88 -12.89
CA LYS A 314 -32.86 2.30 -13.91
C LYS A 314 -31.71 3.06 -13.25
N CYS A 315 -30.54 2.46 -13.10
CA CYS A 315 -29.36 3.07 -12.48
C CYS A 315 -28.09 2.70 -13.25
N LEU A 316 -26.94 3.23 -12.83
CA LEU A 316 -25.65 2.92 -13.48
C LEU A 316 -25.27 1.43 -13.33
N TRP A 317 -25.67 0.80 -12.22
CA TRP A 317 -25.40 -0.62 -11.96
C TRP A 317 -25.90 -1.55 -13.08
N ASN A 318 -27.10 -1.29 -13.60
CA ASN A 318 -27.74 -2.10 -14.64
C ASN A 318 -27.78 -1.45 -16.03
N ALA A 319 -27.19 -0.26 -16.21
CA ALA A 319 -27.11 0.39 -17.51
C ALA A 319 -26.08 -0.31 -18.42
N LYS A 320 -26.49 -0.75 -19.62
CA LYS A 320 -25.57 -1.32 -20.62
C LYS A 320 -24.79 -0.22 -21.35
N ILE A 321 -23.88 0.42 -20.62
CA ILE A 321 -23.17 1.62 -21.06
C ILE A 321 -21.75 1.34 -21.53
N PHE A 322 -21.08 0.30 -21.02
CA PHE A 322 -19.66 0.04 -21.27
C PHE A 322 -19.48 -0.84 -22.51
N PRO A 323 -18.89 -0.33 -23.61
CA PRO A 323 -18.70 -1.10 -24.83
C PRO A 323 -17.56 -2.13 -24.69
N VAL A 324 -17.62 -3.18 -25.52
CA VAL A 324 -16.58 -4.19 -25.69
C VAL A 324 -16.01 -4.08 -27.11
N LEU A 325 -14.93 -3.34 -27.26
CA LEU A 325 -14.33 -2.95 -28.56
C LEU A 325 -12.80 -2.99 -28.49
N PRO A 326 -12.08 -2.80 -29.61
CA PRO A 326 -10.64 -2.56 -29.60
C PRO A 326 -10.25 -1.37 -28.71
N TYR A 327 -9.07 -1.43 -28.10
CA TYR A 327 -8.66 -0.54 -27.00
C TYR A 327 -8.75 0.96 -27.32
N PHE A 328 -8.22 1.40 -28.46
CA PHE A 328 -8.27 2.82 -28.84
C PHE A 328 -9.69 3.29 -29.18
N GLU A 329 -10.56 2.42 -29.71
CA GLU A 329 -11.97 2.74 -29.92
C GLU A 329 -12.71 2.92 -28.59
N LEU A 330 -12.37 2.11 -27.57
CA LEU A 330 -12.89 2.27 -26.21
C LEU A 330 -12.54 3.64 -25.63
N LEU A 331 -11.28 4.09 -25.77
CA LEU A 331 -10.85 5.39 -25.25
C LEU A 331 -11.54 6.56 -25.98
N ASN A 332 -11.77 6.43 -27.29
CA ASN A 332 -12.53 7.43 -28.06
C ASN A 332 -13.99 7.49 -27.59
N LEU A 333 -14.65 6.35 -27.41
CA LEU A 333 -16.01 6.30 -26.89
C LEU A 333 -16.10 6.77 -25.43
N ALA A 334 -15.12 6.47 -24.60
CA ALA A 334 -15.04 6.96 -23.23
C ALA A 334 -14.96 8.50 -23.21
N THR A 335 -14.13 9.08 -24.08
CA THR A 335 -14.03 10.55 -24.24
C THR A 335 -15.37 11.18 -24.61
N TRP A 336 -16.13 10.55 -25.52
CA TRP A 336 -17.48 10.99 -25.89
C TRP A 336 -18.49 10.81 -24.74
N LEU A 337 -18.50 9.65 -24.06
CA LEU A 337 -19.44 9.36 -22.97
C LEU A 337 -19.20 10.23 -21.72
N MET A 338 -17.97 10.70 -21.49
CA MET A 338 -17.66 11.72 -20.48
C MET A 338 -18.11 13.14 -20.91
N GLY A 339 -18.49 13.32 -22.18
CA GLY A 339 -18.94 14.59 -22.74
C GLY A 339 -17.81 15.56 -23.09
N LEU A 340 -16.64 15.04 -23.49
CA LEU A 340 -15.46 15.84 -23.85
C LEU A 340 -15.27 16.02 -25.36
N SER A 341 -16.08 15.33 -26.18
CA SER A 341 -15.97 15.44 -27.63
C SER A 341 -16.72 16.66 -28.16
N ASN A 342 -16.01 17.58 -28.82
CA ASN A 342 -16.60 18.73 -29.53
C ASN A 342 -17.03 18.41 -30.98
N GLN A 343 -16.89 17.16 -31.41
CA GLN A 343 -17.10 16.73 -32.80
C GLN A 343 -18.60 16.52 -33.05
N SER A 344 -19.28 17.53 -33.56
CA SER A 344 -20.70 17.48 -33.95
C SER A 344 -21.01 16.51 -35.11
N ASN A 345 -20.01 15.84 -35.68
CA ASN A 345 -20.11 15.06 -36.93
C ASN A 345 -19.51 13.64 -36.87
N ASP A 346 -19.05 13.14 -35.73
CA ASP A 346 -18.45 11.80 -35.63
C ASP A 346 -19.54 10.74 -35.32
N PRO A 347 -19.67 9.63 -36.09
CA PRO A 347 -20.68 8.58 -35.86
C PRO A 347 -20.45 7.72 -34.60
N LEU A 348 -20.05 8.34 -33.48
CA LEU A 348 -19.79 7.67 -32.20
C LEU A 348 -21.05 7.08 -31.58
N LEU A 349 -22.19 7.80 -31.62
CA LEU A 349 -23.46 7.29 -31.10
C LEU A 349 -23.95 6.04 -31.88
N PRO A 350 -24.01 6.03 -33.22
CA PRO A 350 -24.29 4.81 -33.98
C PRO A 350 -23.31 3.67 -33.69
N SER A 351 -22.02 3.95 -33.66
CA SER A 351 -20.97 2.95 -33.36
C SER A 351 -21.18 2.33 -31.97
N TRP A 352 -21.38 3.17 -30.96
CA TRP A 352 -21.67 2.72 -29.59
C TRP A 352 -22.95 1.89 -29.51
N LYS A 353 -24.02 2.27 -30.21
CA LYS A 353 -25.28 1.50 -30.23
C LYS A 353 -25.13 0.11 -30.85
N LEU A 354 -24.31 -0.01 -31.90
CA LEU A 354 -24.05 -1.27 -32.58
C LEU A 354 -23.07 -2.17 -31.82
N SER A 355 -22.26 -1.59 -30.92
CA SER A 355 -21.32 -2.33 -30.11
C SER A 355 -22.02 -3.23 -29.09
N GLN A 356 -21.38 -4.38 -28.79
CA GLN A 356 -21.73 -5.14 -27.60
C GLN A 356 -21.40 -4.31 -26.38
N ARG A 357 -22.35 -4.18 -25.45
CA ARG A 357 -22.23 -3.38 -24.23
C ARG A 357 -22.63 -4.20 -23.01
N VAL A 358 -21.94 -3.94 -21.91
CA VAL A 358 -22.16 -4.57 -20.61
C VAL A 358 -22.52 -3.52 -19.56
N SER A 359 -23.27 -3.94 -18.53
CA SER A 359 -23.50 -3.15 -17.32
C SER A 359 -22.47 -3.46 -16.24
N LEU A 360 -22.43 -2.68 -15.15
CA LEU A 360 -21.58 -3.02 -14.00
C LEU A 360 -22.00 -4.36 -13.36
N GLU A 361 -23.29 -4.67 -13.34
CA GLU A 361 -23.82 -5.94 -12.85
C GLU A 361 -23.29 -7.12 -13.67
N GLU A 362 -23.39 -7.05 -15.00
CA GLU A 362 -22.89 -8.09 -15.91
C GLU A 362 -21.37 -8.20 -15.82
N LEU A 363 -20.68 -7.06 -15.74
CA LEU A 363 -19.24 -6.98 -15.61
C LEU A 363 -18.77 -7.65 -14.31
N HIS A 364 -19.38 -7.33 -13.16
CA HIS A 364 -19.02 -7.90 -11.86
C HIS A 364 -19.07 -9.44 -11.84
N GLY A 365 -20.06 -10.04 -12.50
CA GLY A 365 -20.18 -11.49 -12.62
C GLY A 365 -19.26 -12.14 -13.67
N SER A 366 -18.57 -11.35 -14.50
CA SER A 366 -17.78 -11.83 -15.63
C SER A 366 -16.31 -11.39 -15.63
N ILE A 367 -15.83 -10.76 -14.54
CA ILE A 367 -14.41 -10.41 -14.38
C ILE A 367 -13.55 -11.68 -14.34
N ASP A 368 -12.49 -11.72 -15.14
CA ASP A 368 -11.44 -12.74 -15.04
C ASP A 368 -10.43 -12.35 -13.94
N PHE A 369 -10.79 -12.62 -12.69
CA PHE A 369 -9.93 -12.30 -11.53
C PHE A 369 -8.54 -12.96 -11.61
N PRO A 370 -8.40 -14.25 -11.96
CA PRO A 370 -7.08 -14.85 -12.14
C PRO A 370 -6.22 -14.11 -13.16
N GLN A 371 -6.77 -13.75 -14.31
CA GLN A 371 -6.04 -12.99 -15.32
C GLN A 371 -5.71 -11.57 -14.84
N MET A 372 -6.60 -10.93 -14.09
CA MET A 372 -6.37 -9.61 -13.52
C MET A 372 -5.21 -9.64 -12.50
N CYS A 373 -5.23 -10.57 -11.55
CA CYS A 373 -4.18 -10.74 -10.54
C CYS A 373 -2.84 -11.11 -11.18
N LEU A 374 -2.83 -12.02 -12.15
CA LEU A 374 -1.63 -12.38 -12.90
C LEU A 374 -1.08 -11.17 -13.69
N GLY A 375 -1.97 -10.38 -14.30
CA GLY A 375 -1.61 -9.15 -14.99
C GLY A 375 -0.92 -8.14 -14.07
N SER A 376 -1.48 -7.92 -12.88
CA SER A 376 -0.94 -7.03 -11.85
C SER A 376 0.42 -7.50 -11.34
N SER A 377 0.54 -8.78 -10.98
CA SER A 377 1.80 -9.40 -10.56
C SER A 377 2.90 -9.24 -11.62
N ASN A 378 2.57 -9.53 -12.89
CA ASN A 378 3.51 -9.35 -14.00
C ASN A 378 3.93 -7.88 -14.19
N HIS A 379 3.00 -6.93 -14.01
CA HIS A 379 3.29 -5.50 -14.13
C HIS A 379 4.25 -5.02 -13.03
N GLN A 380 3.98 -5.41 -11.78
CA GLN A 380 4.81 -5.10 -10.62
C GLN A 380 6.21 -5.72 -10.74
N ALA A 381 6.31 -6.97 -11.21
CA ALA A 381 7.58 -7.62 -11.52
C ALA A 381 8.38 -6.87 -12.60
N ASP A 382 7.73 -6.37 -13.65
CA ASP A 382 8.38 -5.58 -14.71
C ASP A 382 8.89 -4.22 -14.18
N LEU A 383 8.13 -3.57 -13.29
CA LEU A 383 8.55 -2.35 -12.60
C LEU A 383 9.75 -2.61 -11.67
N ALA A 384 9.69 -3.66 -10.85
CA ALA A 384 10.79 -4.08 -9.99
C ALA A 384 12.06 -4.37 -10.80
N ALA A 385 11.94 -5.10 -11.91
CA ALA A 385 13.05 -5.35 -12.83
C ALA A 385 13.63 -4.04 -13.40
N GLY A 386 12.78 -3.09 -13.79
CA GLY A 386 13.21 -1.77 -14.25
C GLY A 386 13.99 -0.99 -13.18
N ILE A 387 13.51 -0.98 -11.94
CA ILE A 387 14.16 -0.32 -10.80
C ILE A 387 15.50 -0.98 -10.49
N VAL A 388 15.54 -2.32 -10.39
CA VAL A 388 16.78 -3.08 -10.16
C VAL A 388 17.79 -2.75 -11.26
N LYS A 389 17.38 -2.80 -12.53
CA LYS A 389 18.26 -2.48 -13.66
C LYS A 389 18.86 -1.08 -13.53
N ALA A 390 18.07 -0.09 -13.14
CA ALA A 390 18.56 1.26 -12.89
C ALA A 390 19.54 1.30 -11.70
N CYS A 391 19.21 0.65 -10.58
CA CYS A 391 20.08 0.54 -9.41
C CYS A 391 21.44 -0.07 -9.74
N LEU A 392 21.47 -1.18 -10.49
CA LEU A 392 22.71 -1.82 -10.92
C LEU A 392 23.49 -0.91 -11.89
N SER A 393 22.80 -0.26 -12.83
CA SER A 393 23.45 0.61 -13.83
C SER A 393 24.10 1.86 -13.21
N PHE A 394 23.46 2.47 -12.22
CA PHE A 394 23.92 3.70 -11.57
C PHE A 394 24.65 3.47 -10.23
N GLY A 395 24.79 2.21 -9.78
CA GLY A 395 25.43 1.88 -8.51
C GLY A 395 24.61 2.28 -7.27
N LEU A 396 23.29 2.49 -7.41
CA LEU A 396 22.38 2.89 -6.32
C LEU A 396 21.91 1.67 -5.51
N LEU A 397 22.85 0.96 -4.90
CA LEU A 397 22.58 -0.34 -4.26
C LEU A 397 22.05 -0.24 -2.83
N GLY A 398 21.96 0.95 -2.21
CA GLY A 398 21.51 1.13 -0.82
C GLY A 398 20.03 0.78 -0.53
N GLN A 399 19.26 0.50 -1.58
CA GLN A 399 17.88 0.01 -1.48
C GLN A 399 17.83 -1.49 -1.14
N ASN A 400 16.73 -1.97 -0.56
CA ASN A 400 16.56 -3.39 -0.27
C ASN A 400 16.24 -4.19 -1.53
N LEU A 401 17.25 -4.49 -2.34
CA LEU A 401 17.08 -5.18 -3.63
C LEU A 401 16.55 -6.61 -3.49
N SER A 402 16.75 -7.29 -2.35
CA SER A 402 16.23 -8.64 -2.13
C SER A 402 14.70 -8.70 -2.27
N GLN A 403 14.00 -7.71 -1.70
CA GLN A 403 12.54 -7.59 -1.84
C GLN A 403 12.11 -7.35 -3.28
N LEU A 404 12.89 -6.59 -4.06
CA LEU A 404 12.61 -6.39 -5.48
C LEU A 404 12.85 -7.68 -6.28
N PHE A 405 13.80 -8.53 -5.88
CA PHE A 405 13.97 -9.84 -6.50
C PHE A 405 12.79 -10.76 -6.21
N ASP A 406 12.26 -10.76 -4.98
CA ASP A 406 11.04 -11.51 -4.64
C ASP A 406 9.84 -11.06 -5.48
N GLU A 407 9.73 -9.76 -5.77
CA GLU A 407 8.71 -9.19 -6.67
C GLU A 407 8.92 -9.65 -8.12
N ILE A 408 10.15 -9.63 -8.63
CA ILE A 408 10.48 -10.11 -9.99
C ILE A 408 10.14 -11.60 -10.14
N LEU A 409 10.40 -12.41 -9.11
CA LEU A 409 10.16 -13.85 -9.10
C LEU A 409 8.67 -14.22 -9.15
N GLN A 410 7.76 -13.28 -8.85
CA GLN A 410 6.32 -13.49 -9.05
C GLN A 410 5.99 -13.76 -10.53
N LYS A 411 6.86 -13.36 -11.46
CA LYS A 411 6.76 -13.61 -12.91
C LYS A 411 7.27 -14.99 -13.35
N GLU A 412 7.27 -15.95 -12.42
CA GLU A 412 7.68 -17.35 -12.57
C GLU A 412 8.98 -17.52 -13.39
N ALA A 413 8.96 -18.35 -14.44
CA ALA A 413 10.13 -18.68 -15.25
C ALA A 413 10.80 -17.46 -15.91
N SER A 414 10.02 -16.42 -16.24
CA SER A 414 10.58 -15.20 -16.82
C SER A 414 11.29 -14.35 -15.77
N GLY A 415 10.78 -14.32 -14.54
CA GLY A 415 11.41 -13.65 -13.40
C GLY A 415 12.77 -14.26 -13.06
N LEU A 416 12.84 -15.59 -13.00
CA LEU A 416 14.11 -16.30 -12.77
C LEU A 416 15.18 -15.92 -13.83
N LYS A 417 14.79 -15.90 -15.10
CA LYS A 417 15.69 -15.51 -16.20
C LYS A 417 16.20 -14.07 -16.05
N ILE A 418 15.35 -13.13 -15.63
CA ILE A 418 15.75 -11.74 -15.37
C ILE A 418 16.79 -11.69 -14.23
N CYS A 419 16.57 -12.44 -13.15
CA CYS A 419 17.54 -12.53 -12.05
C CYS A 419 18.87 -13.14 -12.49
N GLU A 420 18.86 -14.16 -13.37
CA GLU A 420 20.08 -14.72 -13.96
C GLU A 420 20.84 -13.70 -14.83
N GLU A 421 20.12 -12.90 -15.61
CA GLU A 421 20.69 -11.80 -16.41
C GLU A 421 21.33 -10.74 -15.51
N PHE A 422 20.70 -10.38 -14.39
CA PHE A 422 21.27 -9.46 -13.41
C PHE A 422 22.49 -10.06 -12.68
N LEU A 423 22.46 -11.34 -12.36
CA LEU A 423 23.59 -12.04 -11.74
C LEU A 423 24.84 -12.00 -12.65
N ALA A 424 24.65 -12.06 -13.97
CA ALA A 424 25.73 -11.92 -14.94
C ALA A 424 26.39 -10.52 -14.94
N LEU A 425 25.71 -9.49 -14.42
CA LEU A 425 26.24 -8.13 -14.28
C LEU A 425 27.06 -7.94 -12.99
N CYS A 426 26.94 -8.82 -12.00
CA CYS A 426 27.64 -8.67 -10.71
C CYS A 426 29.17 -8.49 -10.79
N PRO A 427 29.91 -9.18 -11.68
CA PRO A 427 31.36 -8.98 -11.79
C PRO A 427 31.76 -7.55 -12.19
N SER A 428 30.95 -6.88 -13.04
CA SER A 428 31.25 -5.50 -13.43
C SER A 428 30.96 -4.51 -12.30
N LEU A 429 29.95 -4.78 -11.47
CA LEU A 429 29.65 -4.01 -10.26
C LEU A 429 30.80 -4.07 -9.26
N GLN A 430 31.40 -5.24 -9.08
CA GLN A 430 32.54 -5.44 -8.17
C GLN A 430 33.81 -4.73 -8.65
N ALA A 431 33.93 -4.51 -9.96
CA ALA A 431 35.05 -3.76 -10.54
C ALA A 431 34.89 -2.24 -10.42
N GLN A 432 33.72 -1.74 -9.99
CA GLN A 432 33.51 -0.30 -9.79
C GLN A 432 34.35 0.24 -8.61
N ASN A 433 34.58 1.56 -8.63
CA ASN A 433 35.40 2.22 -7.64
C ASN A 433 34.80 2.07 -6.23
N SER A 434 35.58 1.51 -5.30
CA SER A 434 35.15 1.26 -3.92
C SER A 434 34.88 2.53 -3.11
N LYS A 435 35.24 3.71 -3.61
CA LYS A 435 34.86 5.00 -3.02
C LYS A 435 33.42 5.42 -3.37
N ILE A 436 32.84 4.84 -4.42
CA ILE A 436 31.49 5.15 -4.90
C ILE A 436 30.52 4.06 -4.46
N LEU A 437 30.93 2.79 -4.58
CA LEU A 437 30.13 1.64 -4.18
C LEU A 437 30.91 0.76 -3.19
N PRO A 438 30.43 0.57 -1.94
CA PRO A 438 31.03 -0.38 -1.00
C PRO A 438 31.08 -1.80 -1.59
N LYS A 439 32.22 -2.49 -1.42
CA LYS A 439 32.41 -3.85 -1.92
C LYS A 439 31.50 -4.82 -1.19
N SER A 440 31.30 -4.62 0.12
CA SER A 440 30.35 -5.37 0.93
C SER A 440 28.96 -5.38 0.29
N ARG A 441 28.48 -4.21 -0.16
CA ARG A 441 27.19 -4.05 -0.82
C ARG A 441 27.12 -4.75 -2.17
N ALA A 442 28.17 -4.63 -3.00
CA ALA A 442 28.23 -5.33 -4.28
C ALA A 442 28.19 -6.87 -4.09
N TYR A 443 28.86 -7.39 -3.06
CA TYR A 443 28.80 -8.82 -2.71
C TYR A 443 27.43 -9.22 -2.15
N GLN A 444 26.80 -8.38 -1.31
CA GLN A 444 25.47 -8.67 -0.77
C GLN A 444 24.43 -8.79 -1.89
N VAL A 445 24.46 -7.88 -2.87
CA VAL A 445 23.57 -7.96 -4.04
C VAL A 445 23.80 -9.26 -4.83
N GLN A 446 25.04 -9.72 -4.94
CA GLN A 446 25.34 -11.01 -5.57
C GLN A 446 24.79 -12.18 -4.76
N VAL A 447 24.90 -12.16 -3.42
CA VAL A 447 24.30 -13.18 -2.53
C VAL A 447 22.79 -13.23 -2.73
N ASP A 448 22.13 -12.07 -2.70
CA ASP A 448 20.68 -11.96 -2.84
C ASP A 448 20.21 -12.48 -4.21
N LEU A 449 20.92 -12.15 -5.30
CA LEU A 449 20.65 -12.70 -6.63
C LEU A 449 20.90 -14.21 -6.72
N LEU A 450 21.96 -14.73 -6.09
CA LEU A 450 22.23 -16.16 -6.05
C LEU A 450 21.10 -16.91 -5.35
N ARG A 451 20.57 -16.36 -4.25
CA ARG A 451 19.39 -16.89 -3.54
C ARG A 451 18.14 -16.83 -4.41
N ALA A 452 17.88 -15.70 -5.06
CA ALA A 452 16.76 -15.55 -5.99
C ALA A 452 16.84 -16.57 -7.15
N CYS A 453 18.05 -16.95 -7.57
CA CYS A 453 18.29 -18.00 -8.56
C CYS A 453 18.43 -19.42 -7.98
N CYS A 454 17.96 -19.65 -6.74
CA CYS A 454 18.00 -20.95 -6.05
C CYS A 454 19.40 -21.58 -5.92
N ASN A 455 20.46 -20.76 -5.84
CA ASN A 455 21.86 -21.21 -5.75
C ASN A 455 22.46 -20.99 -4.36
N GLU A 456 21.90 -21.67 -3.36
CA GLU A 456 22.26 -21.45 -1.94
C GLU A 456 23.73 -21.76 -1.63
N MET A 457 24.30 -22.81 -2.24
CA MET A 457 25.71 -23.15 -1.97
C MET A 457 26.66 -22.02 -2.35
N LYS A 458 26.49 -21.42 -3.54
CA LYS A 458 27.31 -20.27 -3.96
C LYS A 458 26.98 -19.01 -3.16
N ALA A 459 25.72 -18.84 -2.74
CA ALA A 459 25.33 -17.73 -1.88
C ALA A 459 26.10 -17.79 -0.55
N CYS A 460 26.11 -18.95 0.13
CA CYS A 460 26.86 -19.17 1.36
C CYS A 460 28.37 -18.93 1.19
N GLU A 461 28.98 -19.39 0.09
CA GLU A 461 30.40 -19.11 -0.20
C GLU A 461 30.67 -17.61 -0.37
N MET A 462 29.73 -16.88 -0.99
CA MET A 462 29.85 -15.45 -1.24
C MET A 462 29.61 -14.60 0.02
N GLU A 463 28.78 -15.06 0.96
CA GLU A 463 28.55 -14.37 2.24
C GLU A 463 29.83 -14.18 3.04
N HIS A 464 30.77 -15.13 3.00
CA HIS A 464 32.08 -14.95 3.62
C HIS A 464 32.83 -13.74 3.08
N LYS A 465 32.67 -13.42 1.79
CA LYS A 465 33.27 -12.23 1.16
C LYS A 465 32.55 -10.95 1.54
N VAL A 466 31.24 -10.99 1.78
CA VAL A 466 30.47 -9.86 2.33
C VAL A 466 31.09 -9.46 3.68
N TRP A 467 31.19 -10.40 4.62
CA TRP A 467 31.69 -10.13 5.96
C TRP A 467 33.16 -9.70 5.98
N ALA A 468 34.01 -10.28 5.11
CA ALA A 468 35.39 -9.84 4.96
C ALA A 468 35.45 -8.38 4.46
N ALA A 469 34.64 -8.01 3.46
CA ALA A 469 34.58 -6.65 2.95
C ALA A 469 34.06 -5.65 4.00
N VAL A 470 33.03 -6.01 4.77
CA VAL A 470 32.52 -5.19 5.89
C VAL A 470 33.64 -4.94 6.91
N ALA A 471 34.41 -5.97 7.27
CA ALA A 471 35.52 -5.84 8.21
C ALA A 471 36.62 -4.91 7.68
N ASP A 472 36.99 -5.04 6.41
CA ASP A 472 38.00 -4.20 5.76
C ASP A 472 37.54 -2.73 5.66
N GLU A 473 36.30 -2.50 5.24
CA GLU A 473 35.68 -1.18 5.14
C GLU A 473 35.61 -0.50 6.51
N THR A 474 35.18 -1.24 7.53
CA THR A 474 35.17 -0.77 8.93
C THR A 474 36.57 -0.40 9.40
N SER A 475 37.56 -1.27 9.17
CA SER A 475 38.96 -1.03 9.54
C SER A 475 39.52 0.22 8.84
N SER A 476 39.19 0.42 7.56
CA SER A 476 39.58 1.60 6.80
C SER A 476 38.94 2.89 7.35
N ALA A 477 37.65 2.85 7.68
CA ALA A 477 36.93 3.99 8.26
C ALA A 477 37.53 4.42 9.60
N VAL A 478 37.83 3.47 10.49
CA VAL A 478 38.49 3.73 11.77
C VAL A 478 39.88 4.36 11.54
N ARG A 479 40.69 3.81 10.62
CA ARG A 479 42.05 4.33 10.33
C ARG A 479 42.06 5.73 9.72
N TYR A 480 41.04 6.10 8.95
CA TYR A 480 40.94 7.45 8.37
C TYR A 480 40.82 8.52 9.47
N GLY A 481 40.00 8.28 10.49
CA GLY A 481 39.85 9.19 11.65
C GLY A 481 41.14 9.42 12.46
N PHE A 482 42.10 8.51 12.39
CA PHE A 482 43.40 8.67 13.05
C PHE A 482 44.44 9.41 12.19
N LYS A 483 44.29 9.46 10.86
CA LYS A 483 45.29 10.08 9.97
C LYS A 483 45.25 11.60 9.94
N GLU A 484 44.07 12.19 10.07
CA GLU A 484 43.93 13.66 10.10
C GLU A 484 44.57 14.28 11.35
N HIS A 485 44.63 13.56 12.48
CA HIS A 485 45.23 14.06 13.73
C HIS A 485 46.73 13.76 13.89
N LEU A 486 47.28 12.78 13.19
CA LEU A 486 48.71 12.44 13.32
C LEU A 486 49.62 13.32 12.45
N LEU A 487 49.14 13.77 11.29
CA LEU A 487 49.94 14.57 10.34
C LEU A 487 50.08 16.06 10.74
N GLU A 488 49.19 16.59 11.58
CA GLU A 488 49.37 17.95 12.13
C GLU A 488 50.36 18.00 13.31
N SER A 489 50.67 16.86 13.95
CA SER A 489 51.48 16.84 15.18
C SER A 489 53.00 16.69 14.97
N PHE A 490 53.49 16.48 13.74
CA PHE A 490 54.90 16.10 13.50
C PHE A 490 55.71 17.01 12.56
N ASN A 491 55.21 18.19 12.18
CA ASN A 491 55.92 19.08 11.24
C ASN A 491 56.53 20.36 11.83
N ASP A 492 56.55 20.54 13.15
CA ASP A 492 57.23 21.68 13.79
C ASP A 492 58.44 21.25 14.62
N THR A 493 59.56 20.95 13.95
CA THR A 493 60.87 21.50 14.32
C THR A 493 61.89 21.22 13.22
N SER A 494 62.03 22.19 12.33
CA SER A 494 63.19 22.32 11.45
C SER A 494 64.45 22.55 12.28
N ALA A 495 65.42 21.67 12.09
CA ALA A 495 66.76 21.80 12.64
C ALA A 495 67.42 23.10 12.15
N THR A 496 67.68 24.04 13.06
CA THR A 496 68.67 25.09 12.85
C THR A 496 69.60 25.19 14.04
N THR A 497 70.84 24.83 13.77
CA THR A 497 72.03 24.94 14.59
C THR A 497 72.32 26.42 14.90
N TYR A 498 72.32 26.81 16.19
CA TYR A 498 73.04 27.99 16.64
C TYR A 498 73.74 27.69 17.98
N GLN A 499 75.07 27.73 17.94
CA GLN A 499 75.96 27.75 19.10
C GLN A 499 75.81 29.07 19.85
N GLY A 500 75.83 29.06 21.18
CA GLY A 500 75.97 30.29 21.97
C GLY A 500 75.67 30.18 23.47
N SER A 501 76.69 29.78 24.24
CA SER A 501 76.98 30.20 25.63
C SER A 501 75.88 30.19 26.71
N GLN A 502 76.02 29.20 27.61
CA GLN A 502 75.88 29.28 29.07
C GLN A 502 74.90 30.31 29.67
N ARG A 503 73.76 29.81 30.15
CA ARG A 503 73.22 30.20 31.46
C ARG A 503 72.82 28.95 32.24
N ASN A 504 73.54 28.72 33.34
CA ASN A 504 73.16 27.78 34.39
C ASN A 504 71.79 28.18 34.96
N ALA A 505 70.74 27.50 34.53
CA ALA A 505 69.54 27.33 35.32
C ALA A 505 69.45 25.84 35.64
N HIS A 506 69.67 25.52 36.91
CA HIS A 506 69.38 24.21 37.49
C HIS A 506 67.93 23.81 37.16
N LEU A 507 67.74 22.96 36.16
CA LEU A 507 66.55 22.15 36.03
C LEU A 507 66.82 20.82 36.73
N ASN A 508 66.74 20.85 38.06
CA ASN A 508 66.34 19.68 38.83
C ASN A 508 64.86 19.41 38.50
N GLN A 509 64.58 18.88 37.31
CA GLN A 509 63.29 18.22 37.06
C GLN A 509 63.42 16.79 37.56
N SER A 510 63.18 16.62 38.85
CA SER A 510 62.78 15.33 39.39
C SER A 510 61.59 14.83 38.57
N PHE A 511 61.72 13.65 37.96
CA PHE A 511 60.59 12.93 37.38
C PHE A 511 59.61 12.59 38.50
N TYR A 512 58.71 13.52 38.82
CA TYR A 512 57.56 13.23 39.65
C TYR A 512 56.65 12.31 38.84
N SER A 513 56.56 11.06 39.26
CA SER A 513 55.47 10.17 38.85
C SER A 513 54.16 10.84 39.25
N LYS A 514 53.47 11.48 38.30
CA LYS A 514 52.12 12.00 38.50
C LYS A 514 51.15 10.87 38.17
N THR A 515 50.49 10.34 39.19
CA THR A 515 49.35 9.44 38.99
C THR A 515 48.10 10.26 38.68
N VAL A 516 47.48 10.01 37.53
CA VAL A 516 46.20 10.61 37.14
C VAL A 516 45.13 9.53 37.23
N LYS A 517 44.08 9.78 38.02
CA LYS A 517 42.89 8.93 38.08
C LYS A 517 41.87 9.45 37.06
N VAL A 518 41.42 8.59 36.16
CA VAL A 518 40.39 8.90 35.16
C VAL A 518 39.16 8.06 35.49
N GLU A 519 38.00 8.71 35.62
CA GLU A 519 36.70 8.06 35.79
C GLU A 519 35.78 8.55 34.68
N LEU A 520 35.13 7.61 33.99
CA LEU A 520 34.21 7.88 32.88
C LEU A 520 32.89 7.15 33.15
N PRO A 521 31.73 7.79 32.92
CA PRO A 521 30.42 7.15 33.06
C PRO A 521 30.22 6.05 32.00
N VAL A 522 29.38 5.08 32.31
CA VAL A 522 29.02 3.98 31.40
C VAL A 522 27.86 4.41 30.51
N ARG A 523 27.95 4.16 29.21
CA ARG A 523 26.85 4.38 28.25
C ARG A 523 25.86 3.22 28.31
N VAL A 524 24.57 3.54 28.42
CA VAL A 524 23.44 2.61 28.26
C VAL A 524 22.60 3.04 27.07
N ASP A 525 22.33 2.10 26.17
CA ASP A 525 21.50 2.32 24.98
C ASP A 525 20.06 1.88 25.28
N PHE A 526 19.10 2.79 25.13
CA PHE A 526 17.68 2.48 25.29
C PHE A 526 17.08 1.94 23.99
N VAL A 527 17.40 2.59 22.86
CA VAL A 527 16.90 2.21 21.52
C VAL A 527 17.96 2.55 20.47
N GLY A 528 18.02 1.75 19.41
CA GLY A 528 18.80 2.09 18.21
C GLY A 528 20.25 1.62 18.22
N GLY A 529 20.71 0.91 19.25
CA GLY A 529 22.13 0.52 19.39
C GLY A 529 22.71 -0.38 18.28
N ARG A 530 21.89 -0.94 17.38
CA ARG A 530 22.39 -1.63 16.17
C ARG A 530 22.59 -0.70 14.96
N SER A 531 22.09 0.53 15.04
CA SER A 531 22.14 1.48 13.93
C SER A 531 23.46 2.24 13.86
N ASP A 532 24.19 2.39 14.96
CA ASP A 532 25.55 2.98 14.96
C ASP A 532 26.66 1.94 14.71
N THR A 533 26.32 0.64 14.65
CA THR A 533 27.25 -0.45 14.36
C THR A 533 27.30 -0.82 12.87
N PRO A 534 28.49 -1.07 12.28
CA PRO A 534 28.61 -1.69 10.97
C PRO A 534 27.92 -3.07 10.90
N PRO A 535 27.38 -3.47 9.74
CA PRO A 535 27.46 -2.79 8.45
C PRO A 535 26.49 -1.61 8.29
N TRP A 536 25.48 -1.47 9.17
CA TRP A 536 24.44 -0.45 9.02
C TRP A 536 25.01 0.97 8.96
N SER A 537 25.93 1.30 9.88
CA SER A 537 26.54 2.62 9.94
C SER A 537 27.55 2.93 8.83
N LEU A 538 27.94 1.94 8.01
CA LEU A 538 28.73 2.17 6.80
C LEU A 538 27.89 2.71 5.65
N GLU A 539 26.58 2.44 5.66
CA GLU A 539 25.68 2.76 4.55
C GLU A 539 24.68 3.87 4.90
N ARG A 540 24.36 4.03 6.19
CA ARG A 540 23.29 4.90 6.69
C ARG A 540 23.73 5.62 7.96
N ALA A 541 23.12 6.76 8.23
CA ALA A 541 23.29 7.41 9.54
C ALA A 541 22.64 6.54 10.63
N GLY A 542 23.44 6.17 11.63
CA GLY A 542 22.95 5.57 12.86
C GLY A 542 22.31 6.61 13.79
N CYS A 543 21.28 6.21 14.52
CA CYS A 543 20.66 7.04 15.55
C CYS A 543 20.40 6.19 16.79
N VAL A 544 21.06 6.54 17.90
CA VAL A 544 20.92 5.83 19.18
C VAL A 544 20.43 6.77 20.25
N LEU A 545 19.33 6.40 20.91
CA LEU A 545 18.91 7.03 22.15
C LEU A 545 19.67 6.36 23.29
N ASN A 546 20.58 7.09 23.92
CA ASN A 546 21.44 6.58 25.00
C ASN A 546 21.53 7.54 26.18
N MET A 547 22.06 7.05 27.30
CA MET A 547 22.34 7.83 28.50
C MET A 547 23.66 7.39 29.11
N ALA A 548 24.41 8.36 29.64
CA ALA A 548 25.58 8.11 30.47
C ALA A 548 25.14 7.94 31.93
N ILE A 549 25.53 6.84 32.56
CA ILE A 549 25.24 6.53 33.96
C ILE A 549 26.57 6.51 34.72
N SER A 550 26.66 7.31 35.78
CA SER A 550 27.84 7.46 36.65
C SER A 550 27.60 6.91 38.04
#